data_AF-A0A7G9XQ33-F1
#
_entry.id   AF-A0A7G9XQ33-F1
#
_cell.length_a   1.000
_cell.length_b   1.000
_cell.length_c   1.000
_cell.angle_alpha   90.00
_cell.angle_beta   90.00
_cell.angle_gamma   90.00
#
_symmetry.space_group_name_H-M   'P 1'
#
loop_
_entity.id
_entity.type
_entity.pdbx_description
1 polymer ?
#
loop_
_entity_poly.entity_id
_entity_poly.type
_entity_poly.pdbx_seq_one_letter_code
_entity_poly.pdbx_strand_id
1 'polypeptide(L)'
;MTSVAEKLQRKEHRSASSKQVRLKLVYIDFWSVVKFSFLIWLCLGIVLIVAAVLIWIVLNSTGVFGALNDLLREILGNESFSVTDSFGLGQVVLFSFVVAVLNTVSGTVLGAIAALLYNLSVRFTGGILVGFQNS
;
A
#
# COMPACT_ATOMS: atom_id res chain seq x y z
N MET A 1 32.63 48.49 27.96
CA MET A 1 32.77 47.14 28.52
C MET A 1 31.52 46.36 28.16
N THR A 2 31.59 45.52 27.12
CA THR A 2 30.46 44.71 26.65
C THR A 2 30.02 43.76 27.76
N SER A 3 28.77 43.93 28.19
CA SER A 3 28.18 43.24 29.33
C SER A 3 28.11 41.74 29.06
N VAL A 4 28.33 40.94 30.11
CA VAL A 4 28.24 39.47 30.05
C VAL A 4 26.86 39.04 29.51
N ALA A 5 25.83 39.88 29.67
CA ALA A 5 24.51 39.72 29.09
C ALA A 5 24.53 39.63 27.55
N GLU A 6 25.31 40.46 26.84
CA GLU A 6 25.43 40.39 25.37
C GLU A 6 26.16 39.12 24.92
N LYS A 7 27.13 38.61 25.70
CA LYS A 7 27.83 37.35 25.40
C LYS A 7 26.94 36.12 25.59
N LEU A 8 25.95 36.19 26.47
CA LEU A 8 24.97 35.12 26.67
C LEU A 8 23.86 35.18 25.62
N GLN A 9 23.39 36.38 25.25
CA GLN A 9 22.34 36.57 24.24
C GLN A 9 22.78 36.16 22.83
N ARG A 10 24.08 36.28 22.50
CA ARG A 10 24.64 35.80 21.22
C ARG A 10 24.73 34.27 21.11
N LYS A 11 24.55 33.54 22.21
CA LYS A 11 24.62 32.06 22.23
C LYS A 11 23.26 31.39 21.99
N GLU A 12 22.16 32.11 22.10
CA GLU A 12 20.81 31.55 21.99
C GLU A 12 20.26 31.51 20.56
N HIS A 13 20.86 32.24 19.61
CA HIS A 13 20.43 32.24 18.21
C HIS A 13 21.43 31.56 17.27
N ARG A 14 21.99 30.42 17.71
CA ARG A 14 22.59 29.48 16.77
C ARG A 14 21.46 28.54 16.36
N SER A 15 20.76 28.89 15.28
CA SER A 15 19.95 27.94 14.51
C SER A 15 20.69 26.62 14.51
N ALA A 16 20.06 25.58 15.06
CA ALA A 16 20.62 24.25 15.08
C ALA A 16 20.80 23.83 13.62
N SER A 17 21.99 24.09 13.07
CA SER A 17 22.37 23.65 11.74
C SER A 17 22.18 22.15 11.76
N SER A 18 21.13 21.68 11.09
CA SER A 18 20.70 20.30 11.13
C SER A 18 21.86 19.41 10.71
N LYS A 19 22.51 18.78 11.68
CA LYS A 19 23.72 18.01 11.43
C LYS A 19 23.28 16.72 10.77
N GLN A 20 23.64 16.53 9.50
CA GLN A 20 23.39 15.27 8.82
C GLN A 20 24.23 14.18 9.48
N VAL A 21 23.57 13.22 10.13
CA VAL A 21 24.23 12.06 10.75
C VAL A 21 23.97 10.86 9.85
N ARG A 22 25.05 10.21 9.42
CA ARG A 22 24.98 8.94 8.68
C ARG A 22 25.02 7.80 9.68
N LEU A 23 23.94 7.03 9.77
CA LEU A 23 23.81 5.86 10.62
C LEU A 23 23.65 4.63 9.74
N LYS A 24 24.02 3.45 10.24
CA LYS A 24 23.73 2.19 9.55
C LYS A 24 22.43 1.61 10.11
N LEU A 25 21.50 1.27 9.23
CA LEU A 25 20.33 0.48 9.58
C LEU A 25 20.81 -0.97 9.74
N VAL A 26 20.91 -1.40 11.01
CA VAL A 26 21.44 -2.72 11.38
C VAL A 26 20.32 -3.71 11.77
N TYR A 27 19.14 -3.19 12.09
CA TYR A 27 18.02 -4.00 12.53
C TYR A 27 16.71 -3.33 12.16
N ILE A 28 15.74 -4.15 11.73
CA ILE A 28 14.36 -3.74 11.55
C ILE A 28 13.48 -4.61 12.46
N ASP A 29 12.65 -3.95 13.27
CA ASP A 29 11.72 -4.63 14.15
C ASP A 29 10.58 -5.30 13.36
N PHE A 30 10.34 -6.59 13.67
CA PHE A 30 9.34 -7.41 13.00
C PHE A 30 7.93 -6.83 13.12
N TRP A 31 7.55 -6.41 14.33
CA TRP A 31 6.21 -5.88 14.59
C TRP A 31 5.96 -4.55 13.88
N SER A 32 6.99 -3.73 13.75
CA SER A 32 6.91 -2.48 12.98
C SER A 32 6.62 -2.74 11.50
N VAL A 33 7.33 -3.68 10.87
CA VAL A 33 7.13 -4.01 9.45
C VAL A 33 5.77 -4.66 9.21
N VAL A 34 5.31 -5.54 10.11
CA VAL A 34 3.97 -6.14 10.01
C VAL A 34 2.89 -5.07 10.00
N LYS A 35 2.94 -4.11 10.95
CA LYS A 35 1.97 -3.01 11.03
C LYS A 35 2.02 -2.11 9.79
N PHE A 36 3.23 -1.74 9.34
CA PHE A 36 3.41 -0.89 8.17
C PHE A 36 2.95 -1.57 6.88
N SER A 37 3.30 -2.84 6.70
CA SER A 37 2.91 -3.63 5.54
C SER A 37 1.40 -3.84 5.52
N PHE A 38 0.79 -4.14 6.66
CA PHE A 38 -0.66 -4.24 6.78
C PHE A 38 -1.36 -2.97 6.31
N LEU A 39 -0.90 -1.80 6.73
CA LEU A 39 -1.49 -0.52 6.33
C LEU A 39 -1.35 -0.24 4.83
N ILE A 40 -0.17 -0.50 4.24
CA ILE A 40 0.05 -0.31 2.80
C ILE A 40 -0.86 -1.24 1.99
N TRP A 41 -0.85 -2.53 2.33
CA TRP A 41 -1.60 -3.52 1.58
C TRP A 41 -3.11 -3.36 1.76
N LEU A 42 -3.57 -2.91 2.94
CA LEU A 42 -4.95 -2.53 3.17
C LEU A 42 -5.36 -1.35 2.30
N CYS A 43 -4.52 -0.31 2.20
CA CYS A 43 -4.77 0.83 1.32
C CYS A 43 -4.88 0.39 -0.15
N LEU A 44 -3.96 -0.45 -0.62
CA LEU A 44 -4.01 -1.02 -1.97
C LEU A 44 -5.26 -1.90 -2.18
N GLY A 45 -5.68 -2.65 -1.15
CA GLY A 45 -6.91 -3.45 -1.18
C GLY A 45 -8.16 -2.57 -1.37
N ILE A 46 -8.25 -1.44 -0.67
CA ILE A 46 -9.36 -0.49 -0.83
C ILE A 46 -9.35 0.11 -2.24
N VAL A 47 -8.18 0.52 -2.74
CA VAL A 47 -8.03 1.04 -4.11
C VAL A 47 -8.49 0.01 -5.14
N LEU A 48 -8.17 -1.28 -4.94
CA LEU A 48 -8.60 -2.36 -5.82
C LEU A 48 -10.13 -2.50 -5.86
N ILE A 49 -10.81 -2.42 -4.72
CA ILE A 49 -12.28 -2.46 -4.67
C ILE A 49 -12.87 -1.28 -5.45
N VAL A 50 -12.37 -0.06 -5.21
CA VAL A 50 -12.84 1.14 -5.93
C VAL A 50 -12.58 1.00 -7.43
N ALA A 51 -11.41 0.53 -7.83
CA ALA A 51 -11.08 0.28 -9.23
C ALA A 51 -12.03 -0.75 -9.85
N ALA A 52 -12.32 -1.86 -9.17
CA ALA A 52 -13.24 -2.89 -9.65
C ALA A 52 -14.65 -2.33 -9.87
N VAL A 53 -15.15 -1.49 -8.96
CA VAL A 53 -16.44 -0.80 -9.10
C VAL A 53 -16.46 0.14 -10.30
N LEU A 54 -15.42 0.97 -10.44
CA LEU A 54 -15.31 1.90 -11.57
C LEU A 54 -15.27 1.16 -12.91
N ILE A 55 -14.49 0.09 -12.99
CA ILE A 55 -14.43 -0.78 -14.18
C ILE A 55 -15.82 -1.33 -14.49
N TRP A 56 -16.52 -1.87 -13.49
CA TRP A 56 -17.87 -2.40 -13.70
C TRP A 56 -18.84 -1.35 -14.25
N ILE A 57 -18.84 -0.14 -13.68
CA ILE A 57 -19.70 0.97 -14.14
C ILE A 57 -19.40 1.32 -15.60
N VAL A 58 -18.12 1.39 -15.99
CA VAL A 58 -17.71 1.67 -17.37
C VAL A 58 -18.18 0.57 -18.33
N LEU A 59 -18.01 -0.70 -17.96
CA LEU A 59 -18.46 -1.84 -18.77
C LEU A 59 -19.99 -1.85 -18.94
N ASN A 60 -20.72 -1.54 -17.87
CA ASN A 60 -22.17 -1.45 -17.90
C ASN A 60 -22.66 -0.29 -18.78
N SER A 61 -22.04 0.89 -18.64
CA SER A 61 -22.38 2.07 -19.45
C SER A 61 -22.07 1.89 -20.93
N THR A 62 -21.06 1.09 -21.28
CA THR A 62 -20.68 0.81 -22.67
C THR A 62 -21.54 -0.29 -23.29
N GLY A 63 -22.43 -0.92 -22.53
CA GLY A 63 -23.31 -1.99 -23.02
C GLY A 63 -22.59 -3.32 -23.29
N VAL A 64 -21.37 -3.50 -22.77
CA VAL A 64 -20.57 -4.72 -23.00
C VAL A 64 -21.29 -5.96 -22.49
N PHE A 65 -21.97 -5.87 -21.33
CA PHE A 65 -22.78 -6.96 -20.79
C PHE A 65 -23.96 -7.33 -21.70
N GLY A 66 -24.52 -6.36 -22.42
CA GLY A 66 -25.58 -6.60 -23.41
C GLY A 66 -25.05 -7.42 -24.59
N ALA A 67 -23.95 -6.97 -25.20
CA ALA A 67 -23.32 -7.69 -26.32
C ALA A 67 -22.91 -9.12 -25.94
N LEU A 68 -22.40 -9.33 -24.72
CA LEU A 68 -22.08 -10.67 -24.22
C LEU A 68 -23.33 -11.55 -24.04
N ASN A 69 -24.43 -10.99 -23.54
CA ASN A 69 -25.69 -11.72 -23.41
C ASN A 69 -26.21 -12.19 -24.78
N ASP A 70 -26.16 -11.33 -25.79
CA ASP A 70 -26.64 -11.66 -27.15
C ASP A 70 -25.82 -12.79 -27.77
N LEU A 71 -24.48 -12.72 -27.68
CA LEU A 71 -23.58 -13.78 -28.16
C LEU A 71 -23.80 -15.11 -27.43
N LEU A 72 -23.97 -15.08 -26.10
CA LEU A 72 -24.19 -16.31 -25.34
C LEU A 72 -25.54 -16.93 -25.64
N ARG A 73 -26.58 -16.13 -25.87
CA ARG A 73 -27.91 -16.61 -26.27
C ARG A 73 -27.87 -17.29 -27.64
N GLU A 74 -27.11 -16.72 -28.58
CA GLU A 74 -26.93 -17.29 -29.92
C GLU A 74 -26.18 -18.63 -29.88
N ILE A 75 -25.14 -18.77 -29.03
CA ILE A 75 -24.33 -19.99 -28.94
C ILE A 75 -25.02 -21.09 -28.11
N LEU A 76 -25.66 -20.74 -26.99
CA LEU A 76 -26.29 -21.73 -26.09
C LEU A 76 -27.73 -22.07 -26.46
N GLY A 77 -28.39 -21.30 -27.33
CA GLY A 77 -29.80 -21.50 -27.70
C GLY A 77 -30.77 -21.37 -26.52
N ASN A 78 -30.35 -20.74 -25.42
CA ASN A 78 -31.08 -20.61 -24.16
C ASN A 78 -31.38 -19.13 -23.88
N GLU A 79 -32.63 -18.71 -24.08
CA GLU A 79 -33.05 -17.30 -24.00
C GLU A 79 -33.16 -16.75 -22.57
N SER A 80 -33.07 -17.62 -21.58
CA SER A 80 -33.14 -17.30 -20.15
C SER A 80 -31.77 -17.11 -19.49
N PHE A 81 -30.65 -17.28 -20.22
CA PHE A 81 -29.32 -17.02 -19.66
C PHE A 81 -29.03 -15.51 -19.66
N SER A 82 -28.68 -14.98 -18.49
CA SER A 82 -28.30 -13.59 -18.27
C SER A 82 -26.96 -13.55 -17.53
N VAL A 83 -25.91 -13.13 -18.23
CA VAL A 83 -24.57 -12.89 -17.68
C VAL A 83 -24.63 -11.84 -16.57
N THR A 84 -25.59 -10.91 -16.65
CA THR A 84 -25.81 -9.85 -15.67
C THR A 84 -26.22 -10.39 -14.30
N ASP A 85 -26.87 -11.56 -14.24
CA ASP A 85 -27.24 -12.19 -12.96
C ASP A 85 -26.02 -12.80 -12.24
N SER A 86 -24.99 -13.21 -12.99
CA SER A 86 -23.73 -13.76 -12.45
C SER A 86 -22.61 -12.71 -12.30
N PHE A 87 -22.73 -11.56 -12.99
CA PHE A 87 -21.76 -10.45 -12.96
C PHE A 87 -22.40 -9.13 -12.51
N GLY A 88 -23.44 -9.20 -11.68
CA GLY A 88 -24.06 -8.00 -11.10
C GLY A 88 -23.08 -7.21 -10.23
N LEU A 89 -23.32 -5.90 -10.09
CA LEU A 89 -22.47 -4.99 -9.30
C LEU A 89 -22.20 -5.53 -7.90
N GLY A 90 -23.23 -6.04 -7.21
CA GLY A 90 -23.10 -6.61 -5.87
C GLY A 90 -22.13 -7.79 -5.80
N GLN A 91 -22.16 -8.66 -6.81
CA GLN A 91 -21.27 -9.83 -6.87
C GLN A 91 -19.83 -9.42 -7.18
N VAL A 92 -19.61 -8.43 -8.05
CA VAL A 92 -18.28 -7.88 -8.34
C VAL A 92 -17.69 -7.19 -7.12
N VAL A 93 -18.50 -6.41 -6.38
CA VAL A 93 -18.08 -5.80 -5.11
C VAL A 93 -17.70 -6.88 -4.10
N LEU A 94 -18.55 -7.89 -3.90
CA LEU A 94 -18.28 -8.98 -2.96
C LEU A 94 -17.01 -9.75 -3.33
N PHE A 95 -16.84 -10.09 -4.60
CA PHE A 95 -15.66 -10.79 -5.11
C PHE A 95 -14.39 -9.93 -4.93
N SER A 96 -14.46 -8.65 -5.32
CA SER A 96 -13.33 -7.71 -5.16
C SER A 96 -12.96 -7.52 -3.69
N PHE A 97 -13.93 -7.56 -2.77
CA PHE A 97 -13.68 -7.49 -1.34
C PHE A 97 -12.91 -8.72 -0.85
N VAL A 98 -13.32 -9.93 -1.24
CA VAL A 98 -12.58 -11.17 -0.90
C VAL A 98 -11.16 -11.12 -1.44
N VAL A 99 -10.99 -10.71 -2.70
CA VAL A 99 -9.67 -10.55 -3.33
C VAL A 99 -8.83 -9.51 -2.59
N ALA A 100 -9.40 -8.37 -2.21
CA ALA A 100 -8.71 -7.32 -1.48
C ALA A 100 -8.24 -7.80 -0.09
N VAL A 101 -9.07 -8.57 0.62
CA VAL A 101 -8.69 -9.19 1.90
C VAL A 101 -7.55 -10.17 1.71
N LEU A 102 -7.64 -11.07 0.73
CA LEU A 102 -6.57 -12.02 0.41
C LEU A 102 -5.26 -11.31 0.07
N ASN A 103 -5.32 -10.26 -0.75
CA ASN A 103 -4.18 -9.43 -1.11
C ASN A 103 -3.57 -8.75 0.11
N THR A 104 -4.42 -8.23 1.01
CA THR A 104 -3.99 -7.59 2.26
C THR A 104 -3.25 -8.55 3.17
N VAL A 105 -3.82 -9.75 3.38
CA VAL A 105 -3.22 -10.79 4.23
C VAL A 105 -1.91 -11.29 3.62
N SER A 106 -1.93 -11.64 2.33
CA SER A 106 -0.75 -12.14 1.61
C SER A 106 0.38 -11.12 1.66
N GLY A 107 0.07 -9.86 1.36
CA GLY A 107 1.03 -8.77 1.41
C GLY A 107 1.63 -8.52 2.80
N THR A 108 0.83 -8.65 3.85
CA THR A 108 1.29 -8.55 5.24
C THR A 108 2.28 -9.67 5.57
N VAL A 109 1.99 -10.90 5.15
CA VAL A 109 2.88 -12.05 5.32
C VAL A 109 4.19 -11.84 4.54
N LEU A 110 4.12 -11.34 3.31
CA LEU A 110 5.31 -10.99 2.53
C LEU A 110 6.17 -9.94 3.24
N GLY A 111 5.54 -8.92 3.83
CA GLY A 111 6.23 -7.91 4.64
C GLY A 111 6.93 -8.50 5.87
N ALA A 112 6.26 -9.42 6.57
CA ALA A 112 6.84 -10.14 7.70
C ALA A 112 8.10 -10.93 7.30
N ILE A 113 8.03 -11.64 6.18
CA ILE A 113 9.17 -12.38 5.60
C ILE A 113 10.29 -11.42 5.20
N ALA A 114 9.97 -10.28 4.57
CA ALA A 114 10.95 -9.27 4.19
C ALA A 114 11.74 -8.72 5.39
N ALA A 115 11.07 -8.52 6.54
CA ALA A 115 11.75 -8.10 7.78
C ALA A 115 12.76 -9.14 8.28
N LEU A 116 12.38 -10.43 8.25
CA LEU A 116 13.25 -11.53 8.65
C LEU A 116 14.45 -11.66 7.70
N LEU A 117 14.20 -11.59 6.39
CA LEU A 117 15.25 -11.63 5.38
C LEU A 117 16.22 -10.45 5.53
N TYR A 118 15.72 -9.24 5.78
CA TYR A 118 16.57 -8.09 6.04
C TYR A 118 17.49 -8.31 7.24
N ASN A 119 16.92 -8.73 8.37
CA ASN A 119 17.68 -8.98 9.59
C ASN A 119 18.75 -10.08 9.41
N LEU A 120 18.50 -11.05 8.53
CA LEU A 120 19.50 -12.06 8.14
C LEU A 120 20.57 -11.48 7.22
N SER A 121 20.19 -10.75 6.16
CA SER A 121 21.12 -10.17 5.18
C SER A 121 22.09 -9.16 5.81
N VAL A 122 21.65 -8.41 6.82
CA VAL A 122 22.49 -7.43 7.51
C VAL A 122 23.67 -8.08 8.24
N ARG A 123 23.53 -9.33 8.70
CA ARG A 123 24.65 -10.06 9.33
C ARG A 123 25.84 -10.26 8.39
N PHE A 124 25.58 -10.32 7.08
CA PHE A 124 26.61 -10.49 6.05
C PHE A 124 27.08 -9.15 5.47
N THR A 125 26.17 -8.18 5.30
CA THR A 125 26.46 -6.91 4.62
C THR A 125 26.87 -5.77 5.57
N GLY A 126 26.65 -5.92 6.87
CA GLY A 126 26.96 -4.88 7.87
C GLY A 126 25.97 -3.71 7.88
N GLY A 127 24.81 -3.84 7.23
CA GLY A 127 23.70 -2.88 7.25
C GLY A 127 23.69 -1.90 6.08
N ILE A 128 22.59 -1.16 5.95
CA ILE A 128 22.42 -0.13 4.91
C ILE A 128 22.73 1.25 5.51
N LEU A 129 23.55 2.05 4.84
CA LEU A 129 23.83 3.44 5.24
C LEU A 129 22.58 4.31 4.99
N VAL A 130 22.06 4.92 6.05
CA VAL A 130 20.91 5.83 6.03
C VAL A 130 21.31 7.19 6.59
N GLY A 131 20.85 8.27 5.95
CA GLY A 131 21.08 9.64 6.40
C GLY A 131 19.90 10.14 7.20
N PHE A 132 20.12 10.58 8.43
CA PHE A 132 19.12 11.27 9.24
C PHE A 132 19.49 12.75 9.38
N GLN A 133 18.48 13.60 9.32
CA GLN A 133 18.60 15.04 9.58
C GLN A 133 17.87 15.32 10.90
N ASN A 134 18.60 15.83 11.90
CA ASN A 134 18.01 16.28 13.16
C ASN A 134 17.65 17.76 13.02
N SER A 135 16.36 18.05 12.87
CA SER A 135 15.80 19.41 12.86
C SER A 135 15.35 19.79 14.26
#